data_AF-A0A372NYJ2-F1
#
_entry.id   AF-A0A372NYJ2-F1
#
_cell.length_a   1.000
_cell.length_b   1.000
_cell.length_c   1.000
_cell.angle_alpha   90.00
_cell.angle_beta   90.00
_cell.angle_gamma   90.00
#
_symmetry.space_group_name_H-M   'P 1'
#
loop_
_entity.id
_entity.type
_entity.pdbx_description
1 polymer ?
#
loop_
_entity_poly.entity_id
_entity_poly.type
_entity_poly.pdbx_seq_one_letter_code
_entity_poly.pdbx_strand_id
1 'polypeptide(L)'
;MNNSKAYKIVAKFNRDTKEGKIVWSITREKPSSLSGSENLIDDVFVTQVLEKKLRLYRFQYKSYYDEDIYEWVDKYRLEFVGIWGNSEWTFPYEMPIFDLYESVRYKVSNIDKFMEDFLGDDEGEESSNLNLF
;
A
#
# COMPACT_ATOMS: atom_id res chain seq x y z
N MET A 1 -7.70 -10.57 19.56
CA MET A 1 -6.74 -9.44 19.64
C MET A 1 -7.49 -8.23 20.14
N ASN A 2 -6.88 -7.34 20.93
CA ASN A 2 -7.49 -6.03 21.22
C ASN A 2 -7.39 -5.17 19.95
N ASN A 3 -8.51 -4.73 19.36
CA ASN A 3 -8.55 -3.91 18.14
C ASN A 3 -7.66 -2.66 18.26
N SER A 4 -7.52 -2.12 19.46
CA SER A 4 -6.61 -1.00 19.74
C SER A 4 -5.13 -1.32 19.46
N LYS A 5 -4.68 -2.57 19.70
CA LYS A 5 -3.28 -2.97 19.43
C LYS A 5 -3.04 -3.13 17.92
N ALA A 6 -3.97 -3.76 17.20
CA ALA A 6 -3.89 -3.89 15.75
C ALA A 6 -3.82 -2.50 15.08
N TYR A 7 -4.71 -1.59 15.47
CA TYR A 7 -4.70 -0.21 15.01
C TYR A 7 -3.34 0.47 15.20
N LYS A 8 -2.78 0.42 16.42
CA LYS A 8 -1.47 1.03 16.74
C LYS A 8 -0.33 0.45 15.91
N ILE A 9 -0.37 -0.84 15.62
CA ILE A 9 0.63 -1.51 14.79
C ILE A 9 0.54 -1.01 13.35
N VAL A 10 -0.65 -0.97 12.75
CA VAL A 10 -0.82 -0.48 11.37
C VAL A 10 -0.43 1.00 11.25
N ALA A 11 -0.80 1.83 12.23
CA ALA A 11 -0.38 3.23 12.28
C ALA A 11 1.15 3.37 12.37
N LYS A 12 1.82 2.49 13.14
CA LYS A 12 3.29 2.45 13.19
C LYS A 12 3.89 2.05 11.84
N PHE A 13 3.36 1.02 11.18
CA PHE A 13 3.81 0.64 9.84
C PHE A 13 3.69 1.78 8.85
N ASN A 14 2.59 2.53 8.90
CA ASN A 14 2.39 3.68 8.03
C ASN A 14 3.46 4.75 8.27
N ARG A 15 3.67 5.16 9.52
CA ARG A 15 4.72 6.13 9.87
C ARG A 15 6.11 5.65 9.44
N ASP A 16 6.47 4.42 9.78
CA ASP A 16 7.79 3.87 9.45
C ASP A 16 7.98 3.72 7.92
N THR A 17 6.91 3.49 7.16
CA THR A 17 6.94 3.49 5.68
C THR A 17 7.20 4.89 5.13
N LYS A 18 6.49 5.91 5.65
CA LYS A 18 6.69 7.31 5.25
C LYS A 18 8.12 7.78 5.54
N GLU A 19 8.68 7.36 6.67
CA GLU A 19 10.05 7.63 7.11
C GLU A 19 11.11 6.78 6.38
N GLY A 20 10.72 5.88 5.48
CA GLY A 20 11.65 5.01 4.73
C GLY A 20 12.29 3.88 5.56
N LYS A 21 11.81 3.63 6.78
CA LYS A 21 12.28 2.55 7.66
C LYS A 21 11.73 1.18 7.29
N ILE A 22 10.56 1.14 6.65
CA ILE A 22 9.99 -0.06 6.04
C ILE A 22 10.00 0.14 4.53
N VAL A 23 10.71 -0.75 3.84
CA VAL A 23 10.77 -0.78 2.37
C VAL A 23 9.84 -1.86 1.86
N TRP A 24 9.03 -1.51 0.88
CA TRP A 24 8.07 -2.40 0.25
C TRP A 24 8.51 -2.73 -1.17
N SER A 25 8.09 -3.89 -1.66
CA SER A 25 8.34 -4.34 -3.03
C SER A 25 7.06 -4.90 -3.63
N ILE A 26 6.93 -4.83 -4.96
CA ILE A 26 5.80 -5.42 -5.68
C ILE A 26 6.05 -6.92 -5.86
N THR A 27 5.02 -7.73 -5.65
CA THR A 27 5.02 -9.14 -6.01
C THR A 27 3.95 -9.45 -7.07
N ARG A 28 4.24 -10.44 -7.91
CA ARG A 28 3.27 -11.01 -8.86
C ARG A 28 2.45 -12.16 -8.26
N GLU A 29 2.80 -12.60 -7.04
CA GLU A 29 2.09 -13.66 -6.35
C GLU A 29 0.69 -13.19 -5.97
N LYS A 30 -0.33 -13.84 -6.52
CA LYS A 30 -1.72 -13.57 -6.15
C LYS A 30 -1.98 -14.01 -4.70
N PRO A 31 -2.65 -13.19 -3.88
CA PRO A 31 -3.00 -13.59 -2.53
C PRO A 31 -3.96 -14.78 -2.55
N SER A 32 -3.55 -15.90 -1.95
CA SER A 32 -4.39 -17.10 -1.81
C SER A 32 -5.55 -16.91 -0.82
N SER A 33 -5.54 -15.83 -0.04
CA SER A 33 -6.61 -15.46 0.88
C SER A 33 -7.78 -14.74 0.21
N LEU A 34 -7.69 -14.40 -1.08
CA LEU A 34 -8.84 -13.88 -1.82
C LEU A 34 -9.86 -14.99 -2.05
N SER A 35 -11.11 -14.72 -1.68
CA SER A 35 -12.24 -15.61 -1.98
C SER A 35 -12.71 -15.44 -3.43
N GLY A 36 -13.47 -16.40 -3.95
CA GLY A 36 -13.97 -16.36 -5.34
C GLY A 36 -14.90 -15.18 -5.66
N SER A 37 -15.40 -14.47 -4.65
CA SER A 37 -16.19 -13.24 -4.78
C SER A 37 -15.36 -11.96 -4.68
N GLU A 38 -14.05 -12.08 -4.44
CA GLU A 38 -13.14 -10.96 -4.30
C GLU A 38 -12.23 -10.83 -5.52
N ASN A 39 -12.10 -9.61 -6.03
CA ASN A 39 -11.25 -9.30 -7.17
C ASN A 39 -10.04 -8.51 -6.69
N LEU A 40 -8.83 -9.03 -6.92
CA LEU A 40 -7.60 -8.29 -6.69
C LEU A 40 -7.55 -7.05 -7.60
N ILE A 41 -7.20 -5.90 -7.03
CA ILE A 41 -7.02 -4.65 -7.75
C ILE A 41 -5.59 -4.15 -7.56
N ASP A 42 -4.95 -3.75 -8.66
CA ASP A 42 -3.57 -3.26 -8.72
C ASP A 42 -2.50 -4.25 -8.21
N ASP A 43 -1.35 -3.67 -7.84
CA ASP A 43 -0.18 -4.35 -7.33
C ASP A 43 -0.38 -4.89 -5.92
N VAL A 44 0.32 -5.99 -5.65
CA VAL A 44 0.44 -6.57 -4.31
C VAL A 44 1.79 -6.15 -3.75
N PHE A 45 1.76 -5.50 -2.59
CA PHE A 45 2.98 -5.07 -1.91
C PHE A 45 3.37 -6.06 -0.82
N VAL A 46 4.68 -6.34 -0.73
CA VAL A 46 5.26 -7.18 0.31
C VAL A 46 6.44 -6.52 0.97
N THR A 47 6.60 -6.79 2.26
CA THR A 47 7.76 -6.38 3.05
C THR A 47 8.06 -7.41 4.12
N GLN A 48 9.18 -7.24 4.81
CA GLN A 48 9.53 -8.01 5.98
C GLN A 48 9.84 -7.06 7.14
N VAL A 49 9.14 -7.25 8.26
CA VAL A 49 9.37 -6.51 9.50
C VAL A 49 9.65 -7.52 10.59
N LEU A 50 10.82 -7.39 11.22
CA LEU A 50 11.37 -8.43 12.10
C LEU A 50 11.44 -9.77 11.34
N GLU A 51 10.87 -10.84 11.90
CA GLU A 51 10.84 -12.18 11.31
C GLU A 51 9.51 -12.46 10.57
N LYS A 52 8.68 -11.44 10.34
CA LYS A 52 7.36 -11.61 9.73
C LYS A 52 7.31 -10.99 8.35
N LYS A 53 6.91 -11.79 7.36
CA LYS A 53 6.57 -11.34 6.01
C LYS A 53 5.16 -10.77 6.04
N LEU A 54 4.99 -9.57 5.51
CA LEU A 54 3.70 -8.92 5.37
C LEU A 54 3.32 -8.82 3.89
N ARG A 55 2.02 -8.87 3.63
CA ARG A 55 1.43 -8.63 2.32
C ARG A 55 0.27 -7.64 2.45
N LEU A 56 0.24 -6.66 1.55
CA LEU A 56 -0.70 -5.56 1.53
C LEU A 56 -1.24 -5.40 0.11
N TYR A 57 -2.56 -5.33 -0.05
CA TYR A 57 -3.19 -5.20 -1.36
C TYR A 57 -4.60 -4.60 -1.28
N ARG A 58 -5.04 -4.06 -2.41
CA ARG A 58 -6.41 -3.60 -2.65
C ARG A 58 -7.21 -4.70 -3.34
N PHE A 59 -8.47 -4.84 -2.97
CA PHE A 59 -9.39 -5.77 -3.61
C PHE A 59 -10.81 -5.21 -3.60
N GLN A 60 -11.65 -5.71 -4.49
CA GLN A 60 -13.08 -5.41 -4.54
C GLN A 60 -13.88 -6.62 -4.10
N TYR A 61 -14.98 -6.40 -3.39
CA TYR A 61 -15.99 -7.42 -3.14
C TYR A 61 -17.37 -6.89 -3.50
N LYS A 62 -18.30 -7.79 -3.78
CA LYS A 62 -19.70 -7.45 -4.02
C LYS A 62 -20.41 -7.23 -2.69
N SER A 63 -20.88 -6.01 -2.46
CA SER A 63 -21.78 -5.69 -1.36
C SER A 63 -23.21 -5.74 -1.88
N TYR A 64 -23.97 -6.73 -1.46
CA TYR A 64 -25.35 -6.96 -1.89
C TYR A 64 -26.32 -6.16 -1.02
N TYR A 65 -27.17 -5.38 -1.67
CA TYR A 65 -28.33 -4.73 -1.07
C TYR A 65 -29.58 -5.63 -1.15
N ASP A 66 -29.64 -6.44 -2.21
CA ASP A 66 -30.64 -7.47 -2.49
C ASP A 66 -29.98 -8.58 -3.33
N GLU A 67 -30.69 -9.66 -3.66
CA GLU A 67 -30.15 -10.83 -4.38
C GLU A 67 -29.47 -10.45 -5.72
N ASP A 68 -30.08 -9.54 -6.47
CA ASP A 68 -29.59 -9.09 -7.79
C ASP A 68 -28.97 -7.68 -7.78
N ILE A 69 -29.03 -6.97 -6.64
CA ILE A 69 -28.57 -5.58 -6.54
C ILE A 69 -27.33 -5.55 -5.66
N TYR A 70 -26.19 -5.26 -6.29
CA TYR A 70 -24.91 -5.11 -5.58
C TYR A 70 -24.09 -3.95 -6.14
N GLU A 71 -23.17 -3.49 -5.31
CA GLU A 71 -22.09 -2.59 -5.71
C GLU A 71 -20.72 -3.24 -5.45
N TRP A 72 -19.73 -2.82 -6.23
CA TRP A 72 -18.34 -3.16 -5.96
C TRP A 72 -17.80 -2.18 -4.91
N VAL A 73 -17.29 -2.74 -3.82
CA VAL A 73 -16.70 -1.95 -2.74
C VAL A 73 -15.22 -2.26 -2.63
N ASP A 74 -14.39 -1.21 -2.71
CA ASP A 74 -12.96 -1.30 -2.50
C ASP A 74 -12.65 -1.58 -1.02
N LYS A 75 -11.74 -2.51 -0.79
CA LYS A 75 -11.19 -2.89 0.51
C LYS A 75 -9.69 -3.07 0.41
N TYR A 76 -9.05 -3.00 1.56
CA TYR A 76 -7.61 -3.14 1.71
C TYR A 76 -7.34 -4.24 2.74
N ARG A 77 -6.40 -5.12 2.44
CA ARG A 77 -6.01 -6.20 3.35
C ARG A 77 -4.54 -6.15 3.65
N LEU A 78 -4.22 -6.17 4.94
CA LEU A 78 -2.89 -6.42 5.45
C LEU A 78 -2.88 -7.80 6.12
N GLU A 79 -1.89 -8.62 5.81
CA GLU A 79 -1.78 -9.96 6.36
C GLU A 79 -0.33 -10.37 6.61
N PHE A 80 -0.14 -11.25 7.59
CA PHE A 80 1.07 -12.03 7.74
C PHE A 80 1.04 -13.22 6.80
N VAL A 81 2.16 -13.44 6.12
CA VAL A 81 2.30 -14.49 5.13
C VAL A 81 3.30 -15.52 5.63
N GLY A 82 2.91 -16.78 5.54
CA GLY A 82 3.76 -17.91 5.89
C GLY A 82 4.82 -18.19 4.84
N ILE A 83 5.68 -19.17 5.14
CA ILE A 83 6.78 -19.57 4.26
C ILE A 83 6.32 -20.01 2.86
N TRP A 84 5.09 -20.53 2.75
CA TRP A 84 4.50 -21.02 1.50
C TRP A 84 3.63 -19.98 0.78
N GLY A 85 3.66 -18.71 1.20
CA GLY A 85 2.86 -17.66 0.57
C GLY A 85 1.38 -17.64 0.97
N ASN A 86 0.94 -18.59 1.81
CA ASN A 86 -0.40 -18.59 2.39
C ASN A 86 -0.55 -17.50 3.46
N SER A 87 -1.76 -16.95 3.57
CA SER A 87 -2.09 -16.07 4.70
C SER A 87 -2.07 -16.89 5.99
N GLU A 88 -1.24 -16.47 6.96
CA GLU A 88 -1.26 -17.00 8.32
C GLU A 88 -2.24 -16.24 9.20
N TRP A 89 -2.37 -14.93 8.96
CA TRP A 89 -3.23 -14.08 9.77
C TRP A 89 -3.53 -12.75 9.09
N THR A 90 -4.76 -12.28 9.20
CA THR A 90 -5.23 -11.02 8.58
C THR A 90 -5.55 -9.98 9.64
N PHE A 91 -5.07 -8.74 9.42
CA PHE A 91 -5.44 -7.60 10.26
C PHE A 91 -6.93 -7.29 10.12
N PRO A 92 -7.63 -6.95 11.23
CA PRO A 92 -9.01 -6.49 11.13
C PRO A 92 -9.06 -5.29 10.19
N TYR A 93 -10.12 -5.22 9.37
CA TYR A 93 -10.33 -4.13 8.44
C TYR A 93 -10.51 -2.82 9.22
N GLU A 94 -9.61 -1.87 9.01
CA GLU A 94 -9.59 -0.60 9.73
C GLU A 94 -9.06 0.51 8.81
N MET A 95 -9.49 1.76 9.02
CA MET A 95 -9.05 2.94 8.25
C MET A 95 -7.52 3.07 8.10
N PRO A 96 -6.66 2.76 9.10
CA PRO A 96 -5.22 2.88 8.94
C PRO A 96 -4.59 1.99 7.86
N ILE A 97 -5.28 0.93 7.43
CA ILE A 97 -4.77 0.06 6.34
C ILE A 97 -4.81 0.81 5.01
N PHE A 98 -5.84 1.63 4.78
CA PHE A 98 -5.91 2.50 3.61
C PHE A 98 -4.75 3.51 3.60
N ASP A 99 -4.53 4.21 4.71
CA ASP A 99 -3.44 5.20 4.79
C ASP A 99 -2.06 4.57 4.58
N LEU A 100 -1.88 3.34 5.08
CA LEU A 100 -0.68 2.56 4.83
C LEU A 100 -0.55 2.23 3.33
N TYR A 101 -1.62 1.73 2.70
CA TYR A 101 -1.63 1.38 1.28
C TYR A 101 -1.24 2.56 0.39
N GLU A 102 -1.84 3.73 0.59
CA GLU A 102 -1.50 4.93 -0.17
C GLU A 102 -0.04 5.36 0.04
N SER A 103 0.46 5.25 1.27
CA SER A 103 1.85 5.59 1.58
C SER A 103 2.84 4.61 0.94
N VAL A 104 2.50 3.32 0.90
CA VAL A 104 3.29 2.30 0.20
C VAL A 104 3.30 2.57 -1.30
N ARG A 105 2.13 2.80 -1.90
CA ARG A 105 1.99 3.11 -3.33
C ARG A 105 2.81 4.33 -3.72
N TYR A 106 2.75 5.38 -2.91
CA TYR A 106 3.53 6.60 -3.10
C TYR A 106 5.05 6.35 -3.05
N LYS A 107 5.52 5.57 -2.06
CA LYS A 107 6.95 5.27 -1.93
C LYS A 107 7.46 4.34 -3.02
N VAL A 108 6.67 3.34 -3.41
CA VAL A 108 7.04 2.37 -4.44
C VAL A 108 7.01 2.98 -5.85
N SER A 109 6.10 3.93 -6.12
CA SER A 109 6.04 4.63 -7.41
C SER A 109 7.24 5.56 -7.65
N ASN A 110 8.01 5.87 -6.61
CA ASN A 110 9.14 6.79 -6.64
C ASN A 110 8.76 8.17 -7.21
N ILE A 111 7.52 8.61 -6.94
CA ILE A 111 6.98 9.87 -7.46
C ILE A 111 7.75 11.08 -6.93
N ASP A 112 8.25 11.05 -5.68
CA ASP A 112 9.12 12.09 -5.11
C ASP A 112 10.30 12.37 -6.05
N LYS A 113 11.05 11.32 -6.38
CA LYS A 113 12.21 11.42 -7.27
C LYS A 113 11.79 11.88 -8.67
N PHE A 114 10.69 11.35 -9.21
CA PHE A 114 10.20 11.80 -10.51
C PHE A 114 9.89 13.30 -10.51
N MET A 115 9.25 13.81 -9.47
CA MET A 115 8.92 15.24 -9.36
C MET A 115 10.18 16.10 -9.21
N GLU A 116 11.15 15.66 -8.41
CA GLU A 116 12.45 16.33 -8.26
C GLU A 116 13.21 16.36 -9.59
N ASP A 117 13.35 15.21 -10.26
CA ASP A 117 14.04 15.09 -11.54
C ASP A 117 13.32 15.90 -12.64
N PHE A 118 11.98 15.92 -12.64
CA PHE A 118 11.19 16.60 -13.68
C PHE A 118 11.13 18.12 -13.50
N LEU A 119 11.06 18.61 -12.25
CA LEU A 119 11.02 20.06 -11.95
C LEU A 119 12.41 20.68 -11.82
N GLY A 120 13.42 19.89 -11.41
CA GLY A 120 14.78 20.36 -11.18
C GLY A 120 15.50 20.83 -12.45
N ASP A 121 15.03 20.43 -13.63
CA ASP A 121 15.55 20.88 -14.92
C ASP A 121 15.14 22.33 -15.27
N ASP A 122 14.04 22.86 -14.69
CA ASP A 122 13.53 24.20 -15.01
C ASP A 122 14.23 25.33 -14.21
N GLU A 123 14.78 25.05 -13.02
CA GLU A 123 15.41 26.08 -12.16
C GLU A 123 16.85 26.44 -12.59
N GLY A 124 17.46 25.68 -13.50
CA GLY A 124 18.81 25.92 -14.04
C GLY A 124 18.89 26.96 -15.17
N GLU A 125 17.80 27.22 -15.87
CA GLU A 125 17.77 28.12 -17.05
C GLU A 125 17.41 29.57 -16.70
N GLU A 126 16.69 29.83 -15.61
CA GLU A 126 16.37 31.21 -15.18
C GLU A 126 17.59 31.91 -14.54
N SER A 127 18.46 31.15 -13.88
CA SER A 127 19.66 31.69 -13.20
C SER A 127 20.77 32.12 -14.16
N SER A 128 20.76 31.64 -15.40
CA SER A 128 21.76 31.95 -16.43
C SER A 128 21.37 33.16 -17.29
N ASN A 129 20.10 33.60 -17.25
CA ASN A 129 19.59 34.76 -17.99
C ASN A 129 19.60 36.09 -17.21
N LEU A 130 19.91 36.07 -15.91
CA LEU A 130 19.95 37.28 -15.06
C LEU A 130 21.32 37.98 -14.97
N ASN A 131 22.36 37.47 -15.67
CA ASN A 131 23.71 38.06 -15.67
C ASN A 131 24.07 38.82 -16.97
N LEU A 132 23.07 39.23 -17.76
CA LEU A 132 23.29 39.83 -19.09
C LEU A 132 22.75 41.26 -19.28
N PHE A 133 22.48 42.01 -18.20
CA PHE A 133 22.20 43.45 -18.28
C PHE A 133 22.92 44.26 -17.20
#